data_AF-Q5KJB2-F1
#
_entry.id   AF-Q5KJB2-F1
#
_cell.length_a   1.000
_cell.length_b   1.000
_cell.length_c   1.000
_cell.angle_alpha   90.00
_cell.angle_beta   90.00
_cell.angle_gamma   90.00
#
_symmetry.space_group_name_H-M   'P 1'
#
loop_
_entity.id
_entity.type
_entity.pdbx_description
1 polymer ?
#
loop_
_entity_poly.entity_id
_entity_poly.type
_entity_poly.pdbx_seq_one_letter_code
_entity_poly.pdbx_strand_id
1 'polypeptide(L)'
;MESEKPPATLRRKLSGRLLILFSILAIFIFTAVLYTSADYISVTTPNLFPLFTHHPSQGFSSPDPEISQSKHLGGLPGFQVLQNVWVHNGTIYLFAPDRSKFPSKSRAVSGQTGWEVFTHPSHDLLLSARGAYILEGTSIFINEGAKIDEWHYLSSYYHLVSETLLGSLSSLASVPLPSSGLSHSNSVPIRTQMHIPTTTARGKVVPALPDRVVIPWKGAEGWRDEAGWGEMVLSALWGDRGGERARGEGGGDEKQRIAGVIEPEDWDILSNLGNEHKGWVFMERAIITDRWASHRHNQLSLALNKMAASVFVMPKPVFWWTEVRRRFLGGLGFGLEMGERDVPGGMLSFPPPSSLSLSTTKANKRRIKRTTPKLIYMLDQSSTAERKLSEQSALELEGMLGEMEGKGMIDVVHLWIGKSDYKSHNGRQNKGIEDKQRQIKEVIDADIVLSVHGEMLTHQVWMPEGGVVIELFPNESFLPENQIVADVLLHEYIPVWYDRALSREEWDALPAQYEHGKLYDGTEITVSFPLLLLYFPFSFILPPRRLLSKKKKNVTADG
;
A
#
# COMPACT_ATOMS: atom_id res chain seq x y z
N MET A 1 -59.18 -77.75 -15.25
CA MET A 1 -57.74 -77.48 -15.11
C MET A 1 -57.59 -76.21 -14.31
N GLU A 2 -56.74 -76.26 -13.31
CA GLU A 2 -56.81 -75.55 -12.03
C GLU A 2 -56.52 -74.05 -12.08
N SER A 3 -57.00 -73.38 -11.03
CA SER A 3 -56.87 -71.95 -10.76
C SER A 3 -55.51 -71.66 -10.11
N GLU A 4 -54.75 -70.70 -10.63
CA GLU A 4 -53.57 -70.18 -9.94
C GLU A 4 -53.94 -68.94 -9.11
N LYS A 5 -53.79 -69.08 -7.78
CA LYS A 5 -53.88 -68.01 -6.78
C LYS A 5 -52.59 -67.18 -6.74
N PRO A 6 -52.65 -65.88 -6.44
CA PRO A 6 -51.45 -65.08 -6.20
C PRO A 6 -50.77 -65.45 -4.87
N PRO A 7 -49.43 -65.35 -4.76
CA PRO A 7 -48.69 -65.76 -3.58
C PRO A 7 -48.81 -64.74 -2.43
N ALA A 8 -48.77 -65.31 -1.23
CA ALA A 8 -49.01 -64.69 0.06
C ALA A 8 -48.02 -63.57 0.42
N THR A 9 -48.56 -62.54 1.06
CA THR A 9 -47.87 -61.46 1.76
C THR A 9 -46.88 -61.98 2.80
N LEU A 10 -45.58 -61.78 2.57
CA LEU A 10 -44.54 -62.04 3.55
C LEU A 10 -44.50 -60.91 4.60
N ARG A 11 -45.35 -60.99 5.64
CA ARG A 11 -45.19 -60.18 6.86
C ARG A 11 -43.91 -60.61 7.58
N ARG A 12 -42.77 -60.00 7.24
CA ARG A 12 -41.57 -60.07 8.10
C ARG A 12 -41.86 -59.28 9.38
N LYS A 13 -42.09 -60.00 10.48
CA LYS A 13 -41.98 -59.45 11.83
C LYS A 13 -40.54 -58.93 11.98
N LEU A 14 -40.33 -57.61 11.89
CA LEU A 14 -39.12 -57.00 12.41
C LEU A 14 -39.04 -57.38 13.89
N SER A 15 -38.02 -58.14 14.26
CA SER A 15 -37.78 -58.48 15.66
C SER A 15 -37.58 -57.19 16.45
N GLY A 16 -38.14 -57.09 17.66
CA GLY A 16 -38.03 -55.88 18.49
C GLY A 16 -36.57 -55.43 18.72
N ARG A 17 -35.60 -56.34 18.56
CA ARG A 17 -34.17 -56.02 18.58
C ARG A 17 -33.70 -55.16 17.41
N LEU A 18 -34.27 -55.34 16.21
CA LEU A 18 -33.94 -54.53 15.04
C LEU A 18 -34.52 -53.11 15.18
N LEU A 19 -35.71 -53.00 15.78
CA LEU A 19 -36.35 -51.70 16.06
C LEU A 19 -35.59 -50.92 17.14
N ILE A 20 -35.08 -51.61 18.18
CA ILE A 20 -34.21 -51.01 19.19
C ILE A 20 -32.88 -50.55 18.58
N LEU A 21 -32.27 -51.35 17.69
CA LEU A 21 -31.04 -50.96 16.99
C LEU A 21 -31.27 -49.74 16.07
N PHE A 22 -32.40 -49.67 15.37
CA PHE A 22 -32.76 -48.50 14.57
C PHE A 22 -33.00 -47.26 15.43
N SER A 23 -33.65 -47.39 16.60
CA SER A 23 -33.84 -46.27 17.52
C SER A 23 -32.52 -45.78 18.13
N ILE A 24 -31.61 -46.69 18.49
CA ILE A 24 -30.28 -46.34 19.00
C ILE A 24 -29.47 -45.65 17.90
N LEU A 25 -29.52 -46.15 16.66
CA LEU A 25 -28.83 -45.52 15.53
C LEU A 25 -29.43 -44.15 15.19
N ALA A 26 -30.75 -44.00 15.23
CA ALA A 26 -31.42 -42.73 15.00
C ALA A 26 -31.09 -41.71 16.10
N ILE A 27 -31.05 -42.14 17.37
CA ILE A 27 -30.59 -41.29 18.47
C ILE A 27 -29.12 -40.94 18.27
N PHE A 28 -28.25 -41.90 17.93
CA PHE A 28 -26.83 -41.62 17.71
C PHE A 28 -26.60 -40.63 16.55
N ILE A 29 -27.33 -40.78 15.44
CA ILE A 29 -27.28 -39.84 14.31
C ILE A 29 -27.86 -38.49 14.72
N PHE A 30 -28.99 -38.44 15.43
CA PHE A 30 -29.60 -37.18 15.86
C PHE A 30 -28.74 -36.46 16.90
N THR A 31 -28.13 -37.17 17.84
CA THR A 31 -27.17 -36.63 18.80
C THR A 31 -25.88 -36.21 18.10
N ALA A 32 -25.40 -36.95 17.10
CA ALA A 32 -24.25 -36.54 16.30
C ALA A 32 -24.54 -35.29 15.46
N VAL A 33 -25.75 -35.17 14.88
CA VAL A 33 -26.21 -33.96 14.17
C VAL A 33 -26.38 -32.79 15.13
N LEU A 34 -26.90 -33.03 16.34
CA LEU A 34 -27.01 -31.99 17.37
C LEU A 34 -25.63 -31.57 17.90
N TYR A 35 -24.70 -32.51 18.10
CA TYR A 35 -23.34 -32.22 18.54
C TYR A 35 -22.55 -31.51 17.43
N THR A 36 -22.66 -31.94 16.17
CA THR A 36 -22.08 -31.22 15.05
C THR A 36 -22.76 -29.87 14.83
N SER A 37 -24.04 -29.68 15.18
CA SER A 37 -24.73 -28.38 15.10
C SER A 37 -24.42 -27.47 16.29
N ALA A 38 -24.17 -28.00 17.49
CA ALA A 38 -23.76 -27.25 18.67
C ALA A 38 -22.29 -26.84 18.54
N ASP A 39 -21.44 -27.72 18.01
CA ASP A 39 -20.11 -27.37 17.54
C ASP A 39 -20.23 -26.44 16.33
N TYR A 40 -21.17 -26.58 15.39
CA TYR A 40 -21.34 -25.60 14.31
C TYR A 40 -21.71 -24.22 14.85
N ILE A 41 -22.62 -24.13 15.82
CA ILE A 41 -23.07 -22.85 16.41
C ILE A 41 -21.98 -22.27 17.33
N SER A 42 -21.14 -23.09 17.96
CA SER A 42 -20.01 -22.62 18.77
C SER A 42 -18.72 -22.40 17.96
N VAL A 43 -18.59 -22.96 16.75
CA VAL A 43 -17.45 -22.83 15.82
C VAL A 43 -17.71 -21.77 14.74
N THR A 44 -18.98 -21.40 14.45
CA THR A 44 -19.31 -20.31 13.51
C THR A 44 -19.43 -18.92 14.14
N THR A 45 -19.23 -18.79 15.44
CA THR A 45 -18.80 -17.51 16.00
C THR A 45 -17.30 -17.60 16.27
N PRO A 46 -16.43 -17.38 15.27
CA PRO A 46 -15.05 -17.07 15.58
C PRO A 46 -15.08 -15.90 16.56
N ASN A 47 -14.32 -16.01 17.64
CA ASN A 47 -14.04 -14.91 18.53
C ASN A 47 -13.33 -13.82 17.69
N LEU A 48 -14.11 -12.98 17.01
CA LEU A 48 -13.69 -11.76 16.30
C LEU A 48 -13.15 -10.70 17.27
N PHE A 49 -13.17 -10.99 18.57
CA PHE A 49 -12.88 -10.06 19.66
C PHE A 49 -11.46 -9.45 19.72
N PRO A 50 -10.37 -10.02 19.14
CA PRO A 50 -9.10 -9.29 19.12
C PRO A 50 -8.97 -8.29 17.95
N LEU A 51 -9.78 -8.42 16.88
CA LEU A 51 -9.80 -7.45 15.76
C LEU A 51 -10.61 -6.18 16.08
N PHE A 52 -11.53 -6.28 17.05
CA PHE A 52 -12.44 -5.22 17.47
C PHE A 52 -12.22 -4.82 18.94
N THR A 53 -10.97 -4.66 19.38
CA THR A 53 -10.65 -4.21 20.76
C THR A 53 -11.04 -2.77 21.07
N HIS A 54 -11.67 -2.05 20.13
CA HIS A 54 -12.66 -1.05 20.49
C HIS A 54 -14.03 -1.71 20.55
N HIS A 55 -14.42 -2.14 21.75
CA HIS A 55 -15.83 -2.25 22.11
C HIS A 55 -16.56 -1.05 21.52
N PRO A 56 -17.69 -1.23 20.78
CA PRO A 56 -18.57 -0.11 20.54
C PRO A 56 -18.93 0.42 21.92
N SER A 57 -18.53 1.66 22.21
CA SER A 57 -19.12 2.37 23.33
C SER A 57 -20.62 2.24 23.15
N GLN A 58 -21.27 1.53 24.06
CA GLN A 58 -22.71 1.34 24.09
C GLN A 58 -23.38 2.70 23.83
N GLY A 59 -24.12 2.83 22.72
CA GLY A 59 -25.04 3.95 22.50
C GLY A 59 -24.79 4.93 21.35
N PHE A 60 -23.91 4.67 20.38
CA PHE A 60 -23.74 5.60 19.24
C PHE A 60 -24.37 5.04 17.95
N SER A 61 -25.50 5.62 17.57
CA SER A 61 -26.01 5.55 16.20
C SER A 61 -25.01 6.20 15.25
N SER A 62 -24.94 5.74 13.99
CA SER A 62 -24.17 6.46 12.97
C SER A 62 -24.68 7.90 12.84
N PRO A 63 -23.86 8.84 12.35
CA PRO A 63 -24.28 10.21 12.19
C PRO A 63 -25.55 10.30 11.34
N ASP A 64 -26.48 11.18 11.71
CA ASP A 64 -27.70 11.38 10.94
C ASP A 64 -27.34 11.91 9.54
N PRO A 65 -27.67 11.21 8.43
CA PRO A 65 -27.28 11.65 7.09
C PRO A 65 -27.92 12.99 6.65
N GLU A 66 -29.02 13.41 7.28
CA GLU A 66 -29.61 14.74 7.04
C GLU A 66 -28.74 15.87 7.61
N ILE A 67 -28.07 15.59 8.75
CA ILE A 67 -27.24 16.56 9.47
C ILE A 67 -25.78 16.45 9.01
N SER A 68 -25.25 15.23 8.94
CA SER A 68 -23.87 14.91 8.59
C SER A 68 -23.75 14.56 7.13
N GLN A 69 -24.05 15.54 6.28
CA GLN A 69 -24.03 15.35 4.83
C GLN A 69 -22.64 14.91 4.32
N SER A 70 -22.65 14.09 3.27
CA SER A 70 -21.46 13.69 2.54
C SER A 70 -20.77 14.91 1.93
N LYS A 71 -19.43 14.87 1.89
CA LYS A 71 -18.61 15.90 1.23
C LYS A 71 -17.57 15.26 0.34
N HIS A 72 -17.41 15.79 -0.87
CA HIS A 72 -16.28 15.49 -1.72
C HIS A 72 -15.17 16.50 -1.42
N LEU A 73 -14.07 16.02 -0.84
CA LEU A 73 -12.95 16.87 -0.41
C LEU A 73 -11.97 17.15 -1.55
N GLY A 74 -12.00 16.34 -2.60
CA GLY A 74 -11.18 16.44 -3.79
C GLY A 74 -10.67 15.07 -4.22
N GLY A 75 -9.68 15.10 -5.11
CA GLY A 75 -9.16 13.91 -5.78
C GLY A 75 -9.43 13.95 -7.27
N LEU A 76 -9.25 12.81 -7.91
CA LEU A 76 -9.34 12.63 -9.35
C LEU A 76 -10.09 11.33 -9.65
N PRO A 77 -10.54 11.09 -10.90
CA PRO A 77 -11.05 9.79 -11.26
C PRO A 77 -10.14 8.64 -10.83
N GLY A 78 -10.73 7.63 -10.16
CA GLY A 78 -9.99 6.52 -9.55
C GLY A 78 -9.31 6.78 -8.20
N PHE A 79 -9.31 8.02 -7.68
CA PHE A 79 -8.87 8.35 -6.32
C PHE A 79 -9.73 9.48 -5.75
N GLN A 80 -10.89 9.14 -5.17
CA GLN A 80 -11.83 10.12 -4.60
C GLN A 80 -11.68 10.22 -3.09
N VAL A 81 -11.47 11.42 -2.54
CA VAL A 81 -11.44 11.63 -1.08
C VAL A 81 -12.78 12.20 -0.62
N LEU A 82 -13.48 11.43 0.21
CA LEU A 82 -14.84 11.70 0.64
C LEU A 82 -14.90 11.75 2.17
N GLN A 83 -15.84 12.53 2.68
CA GLN A 83 -16.23 12.57 4.09
C GLN A 83 -17.69 12.14 4.22
N ASN A 84 -18.00 11.41 5.29
CA ASN A 84 -19.31 10.85 5.61
C ASN A 84 -19.82 9.97 4.45
N VAL A 85 -19.35 8.73 4.40
CA VAL A 85 -19.66 7.78 3.32
C VAL A 85 -20.42 6.59 3.90
N TRP A 86 -21.57 6.26 3.32
CA TRP A 86 -22.30 5.06 3.68
C TRP A 86 -22.13 4.02 2.59
N VAL A 87 -22.03 2.76 2.97
CA VAL A 87 -21.97 1.62 2.06
C VAL A 87 -23.00 0.60 2.51
N HIS A 88 -23.79 0.13 1.55
CA HIS A 88 -24.81 -0.88 1.78
C HIS A 88 -25.04 -1.68 0.50
N ASN A 89 -25.14 -3.01 0.62
CA ASN A 89 -25.44 -3.89 -0.51
C ASN A 89 -24.59 -3.60 -1.78
N GLY A 90 -23.27 -3.47 -1.59
CA GLY A 90 -22.32 -3.17 -2.67
C GLY A 90 -22.42 -1.78 -3.30
N THR A 91 -23.22 -0.88 -2.74
CA THR A 91 -23.42 0.49 -3.24
C THR A 91 -22.86 1.51 -2.25
N ILE A 92 -22.10 2.47 -2.77
CA ILE A 92 -21.66 3.65 -2.02
C ILE A 92 -22.78 4.70 -2.09
N TYR A 93 -23.32 5.07 -0.94
CA TYR A 93 -24.36 6.06 -0.73
C TYR A 93 -23.75 7.36 -0.20
N LEU A 94 -24.08 8.47 -0.86
CA LEU A 94 -23.66 9.81 -0.50
C LEU A 94 -24.89 10.69 -0.33
N PHE A 95 -25.10 11.19 0.88
CA PHE A 95 -26.25 12.03 1.21
C PHE A 95 -25.82 13.49 1.12
N ALA A 96 -26.21 14.18 0.05
CA ALA A 96 -25.78 15.55 -0.18
C ALA A 96 -26.85 16.33 -0.96
N PRO A 97 -27.18 17.57 -0.53
CA PRO A 97 -28.23 18.38 -1.15
C PRO A 97 -27.88 18.81 -2.58
N ASP A 98 -26.60 18.76 -2.95
CA ASP A 98 -26.10 19.18 -4.26
C ASP A 98 -25.28 18.06 -4.93
N ARG A 99 -25.91 17.39 -5.90
CA ARG A 99 -25.30 16.32 -6.71
C ARG A 99 -24.09 16.79 -7.51
N SER A 100 -24.04 18.07 -7.89
CA SER A 100 -23.03 18.60 -8.80
C SER A 100 -21.63 18.65 -8.19
N LYS A 101 -21.53 18.61 -6.86
CA LYS A 101 -20.26 18.56 -6.11
C LYS A 101 -19.58 17.20 -6.14
N PHE A 102 -20.27 16.17 -6.63
CA PHE A 102 -19.78 14.79 -6.64
C PHE A 102 -19.52 14.30 -8.06
N PRO A 103 -18.50 13.45 -8.26
CA PRO A 103 -18.25 12.83 -9.56
C PRO A 103 -19.43 11.96 -10.02
N SER A 104 -19.49 11.70 -11.33
CA SER A 104 -20.36 10.65 -11.89
C SER A 104 -19.86 9.26 -11.45
N LYS A 105 -20.74 8.25 -11.49
CA LYS A 105 -20.39 6.86 -11.16
C LYS A 105 -19.12 6.41 -11.88
N SER A 106 -19.04 6.62 -13.21
CA SER A 106 -17.91 6.15 -14.02
C SER A 106 -16.56 6.75 -13.61
N ARG A 107 -16.57 7.97 -13.07
CA ARG A 107 -15.37 8.67 -12.57
C ARG A 107 -15.01 8.28 -11.14
N ALA A 108 -15.96 7.77 -10.36
CA ALA A 108 -15.72 7.38 -8.97
C ALA A 108 -15.35 5.91 -8.83
N VAL A 109 -16.12 5.03 -9.48
CA VAL A 109 -16.04 3.58 -9.33
C VAL A 109 -16.26 2.86 -10.67
N SER A 110 -15.97 1.58 -10.66
CA SER A 110 -16.10 0.65 -11.77
C SER A 110 -16.75 -0.65 -11.33
N GLY A 111 -16.94 -1.58 -12.27
CA GLY A 111 -17.51 -2.89 -12.01
C GLY A 111 -18.95 -2.83 -11.48
N GLN A 112 -19.25 -3.74 -10.56
CA GLN A 112 -20.58 -3.91 -9.98
C GLN A 112 -20.87 -2.93 -8.84
N THR A 113 -19.85 -2.22 -8.34
CA THR A 113 -19.98 -1.27 -7.23
C THR A 113 -20.96 -0.15 -7.60
N GLY A 114 -21.99 0.00 -6.77
CA GLY A 114 -22.98 1.05 -6.90
C GLY A 114 -22.42 2.40 -6.46
N TRP A 115 -22.97 3.48 -7.01
CA TRP A 115 -22.60 4.85 -6.65
C TRP A 115 -23.83 5.74 -6.75
N GLU A 116 -24.40 6.07 -5.61
CA GLU A 116 -25.65 6.82 -5.51
C GLU A 116 -25.47 8.07 -4.66
N VAL A 117 -25.89 9.20 -5.20
CA VAL A 117 -25.83 10.49 -4.50
C VAL A 117 -27.25 11.02 -4.36
N PHE A 118 -27.75 11.03 -3.13
CA PHE A 118 -29.12 11.39 -2.81
C PHE A 118 -29.23 12.86 -2.39
N THR A 119 -30.03 13.63 -3.13
CA THR A 119 -30.39 15.02 -2.81
C THR A 119 -31.65 15.12 -1.94
N HIS A 120 -32.57 14.16 -2.09
CA HIS A 120 -33.83 14.07 -1.34
C HIS A 120 -34.09 12.61 -0.96
N PRO A 121 -33.32 12.05 -0.01
CA PRO A 121 -33.51 10.67 0.42
C PRO A 121 -34.87 10.46 1.08
N SER A 122 -35.46 9.28 0.94
CA SER A 122 -36.70 8.94 1.66
C SER A 122 -36.43 8.79 3.17
N HIS A 123 -37.47 9.00 3.97
CA HIS A 123 -37.37 8.82 5.42
C HIS A 123 -36.90 7.42 5.81
N ASP A 124 -37.39 6.38 5.13
CA ASP A 124 -37.00 5.00 5.39
C ASP A 124 -35.52 4.72 5.10
N LEU A 125 -34.98 5.32 4.02
CA LEU A 125 -33.57 5.19 3.67
C LEU A 125 -32.68 5.85 4.74
N LEU A 126 -33.06 7.04 5.19
CA LEU A 126 -32.38 7.76 6.27
C LEU A 126 -32.40 6.97 7.58
N LEU A 127 -33.57 6.46 7.98
CA LEU A 127 -33.72 5.63 9.17
C LEU A 127 -32.82 4.38 9.11
N SER A 128 -32.74 3.74 7.95
CA SER A 128 -31.87 2.57 7.77
C SER A 128 -30.39 2.94 7.87
N ALA A 129 -29.97 4.04 7.26
CA ALA A 129 -28.58 4.49 7.26
C ALA A 129 -28.08 4.95 8.65
N ARG A 130 -28.97 5.48 9.51
CA ARG A 130 -28.68 5.85 10.91
C ARG A 130 -28.26 4.66 11.78
N GLY A 131 -28.62 3.45 11.37
CA GLY A 131 -28.25 2.20 12.05
C GLY A 131 -26.90 1.64 11.62
N ALA A 132 -26.13 2.33 10.77
CA ALA A 132 -24.89 1.81 10.19
C ALA A 132 -23.81 1.51 11.24
N TYR A 133 -23.01 0.47 10.99
CA TYR A 133 -21.77 0.23 11.71
C TYR A 133 -20.75 1.32 11.41
N ILE A 134 -20.11 1.88 12.44
CA ILE A 134 -19.21 3.03 12.30
C ILE A 134 -17.77 2.54 12.15
N LEU A 135 -17.17 2.82 11.00
CA LEU A 135 -15.73 2.83 10.80
C LEU A 135 -15.23 4.26 11.05
N GLU A 136 -14.88 4.52 12.31
CA GLU A 136 -14.25 5.78 12.73
C GLU A 136 -12.90 5.96 12.03
N GLY A 137 -12.57 7.22 11.75
CA GLY A 137 -11.29 7.56 11.15
C GLY A 137 -11.30 7.59 9.62
N THR A 138 -10.11 7.39 9.04
CA THR A 138 -9.89 7.37 7.58
C THR A 138 -9.68 5.94 7.10
N SER A 139 -10.45 5.55 6.08
CA SER A 139 -10.34 4.26 5.42
C SER A 139 -9.82 4.42 3.99
N ILE A 140 -8.85 3.61 3.58
CA ILE A 140 -8.58 3.37 2.16
C ILE A 140 -9.55 2.30 1.69
N PHE A 141 -10.49 2.64 0.82
CA PHE A 141 -11.47 1.71 0.26
C PHE A 141 -11.06 1.36 -1.17
N ILE A 142 -10.48 0.17 -1.34
CA ILE A 142 -9.98 -0.27 -2.64
C ILE A 142 -11.15 -0.87 -3.42
N ASN A 143 -11.41 -0.40 -4.63
CA ASN A 143 -12.44 -0.90 -5.51
C ASN A 143 -11.80 -1.24 -6.87
N GLU A 144 -11.18 -2.40 -6.97
CA GLU A 144 -10.49 -2.80 -8.20
C GLU A 144 -11.45 -3.48 -9.20
N GLY A 145 -12.50 -4.15 -8.69
CA GLY A 145 -13.59 -4.67 -9.50
C GLY A 145 -13.23 -5.86 -10.40
N ALA A 146 -12.04 -6.46 -10.27
CA ALA A 146 -11.73 -7.74 -10.90
C ALA A 146 -12.70 -8.84 -10.46
N LYS A 147 -12.97 -9.74 -11.40
CA LYS A 147 -13.70 -10.98 -11.10
C LYS A 147 -12.81 -11.94 -10.31
N ILE A 148 -13.44 -12.93 -9.68
CA ILE A 148 -12.78 -13.91 -8.81
C ILE A 148 -11.71 -14.74 -9.56
N ASP A 149 -11.88 -14.93 -10.87
CA ASP A 149 -11.01 -15.73 -11.73
C ASP A 149 -10.03 -14.90 -12.57
N GLU A 150 -10.02 -13.57 -12.41
CA GLU A 150 -9.17 -12.68 -13.17
C GLU A 150 -7.98 -12.21 -12.32
N TRP A 151 -6.83 -12.00 -12.97
CA TRP A 151 -5.69 -11.37 -12.31
C TRP A 151 -6.09 -9.99 -11.80
N HIS A 152 -5.93 -9.77 -10.50
CA HIS A 152 -6.26 -8.50 -9.87
C HIS A 152 -5.00 -7.72 -9.53
N TYR A 153 -5.11 -6.39 -9.60
CA TYR A 153 -3.98 -5.47 -9.46
C TYR A 153 -3.24 -5.60 -8.13
N LEU A 154 -3.93 -5.99 -7.05
CA LEU A 154 -3.32 -6.11 -5.73
C LEU A 154 -2.33 -7.26 -5.58
N SER A 155 -2.28 -8.21 -6.53
CA SER A 155 -1.41 -9.41 -6.45
C SER A 155 0.06 -9.14 -6.78
N SER A 156 0.43 -7.90 -7.10
CA SER A 156 1.83 -7.48 -7.35
C SER A 156 2.28 -6.48 -6.30
N TYR A 157 3.54 -6.60 -5.89
CA TYR A 157 4.17 -5.67 -4.96
C TYR A 157 4.19 -4.25 -5.52
N TYR A 158 4.58 -4.08 -6.79
CA TYR A 158 4.57 -2.77 -7.44
C TYR A 158 3.15 -2.17 -7.46
N HIS A 159 2.17 -2.91 -7.95
CA HIS A 159 0.81 -2.36 -8.12
C HIS A 159 0.09 -2.07 -6.79
N LEU A 160 0.29 -2.91 -5.77
CA LEU A 160 -0.26 -2.66 -4.45
C LEU A 160 0.43 -1.45 -3.79
N VAL A 161 1.76 -1.38 -3.82
CA VAL A 161 2.51 -0.38 -3.05
C VAL A 161 2.71 0.92 -3.82
N SER A 162 3.27 0.86 -5.02
CA SER A 162 3.57 2.02 -5.85
C SER A 162 2.34 2.64 -6.49
N GLU A 163 1.26 1.90 -6.74
CA GLU A 163 0.08 2.48 -7.40
C GLU A 163 -1.12 2.64 -6.49
N THR A 164 -1.51 1.56 -5.81
CA THR A 164 -2.72 1.59 -4.97
C THR A 164 -2.47 2.37 -3.69
N LEU A 165 -1.47 1.98 -2.88
CA LEU A 165 -1.18 2.60 -1.59
C LEU A 165 -0.60 4.01 -1.75
N LEU A 166 0.49 4.15 -2.50
CA LEU A 166 1.14 5.45 -2.73
C LEU A 166 0.19 6.42 -3.45
N GLY A 167 -0.62 5.95 -4.40
CA GLY A 167 -1.65 6.76 -5.06
C GLY A 167 -2.77 7.21 -4.13
N SER A 168 -3.30 6.31 -3.29
CA SER A 168 -4.35 6.64 -2.31
C SER A 168 -3.88 7.71 -1.33
N LEU A 169 -2.65 7.55 -0.82
CA LEU A 169 -2.06 8.46 0.15
C LEU A 169 -1.61 9.79 -0.51
N SER A 170 -1.19 9.76 -1.78
CA SER A 170 -0.98 10.98 -2.58
C SER A 170 -2.28 11.77 -2.73
N SER A 171 -3.41 11.09 -3.01
CA SER A 171 -4.72 11.73 -3.10
C SER A 171 -5.10 12.38 -1.76
N LEU A 172 -4.91 11.66 -0.65
CA LEU A 172 -5.16 12.19 0.69
C LEU A 172 -4.28 13.41 1.00
N ALA A 173 -3.00 13.40 0.59
CA ALA A 173 -2.07 14.50 0.77
C ALA A 173 -2.38 15.72 -0.12
N SER A 174 -3.16 15.54 -1.19
CA SER A 174 -3.53 16.61 -2.11
C SER A 174 -4.78 17.40 -1.72
N VAL A 175 -5.55 16.91 -0.74
CA VAL A 175 -6.79 17.56 -0.28
C VAL A 175 -6.57 18.31 1.04
N PRO A 176 -7.44 19.28 1.38
CA PRO A 176 -7.34 19.98 2.65
C PRO A 176 -7.30 19.02 3.84
N LEU A 177 -6.37 19.31 4.76
CA LEU A 177 -6.28 18.62 6.04
C LEU A 177 -7.57 18.89 6.85
N PRO A 178 -8.02 17.92 7.67
CA PRO A 178 -9.08 18.17 8.63
C PRO A 178 -8.74 19.43 9.43
N SER A 179 -9.62 20.43 9.43
CA SER A 179 -9.43 21.61 10.27
C SER A 179 -9.50 21.16 11.73
N SER A 180 -8.47 21.45 12.52
CA SER A 180 -8.48 21.31 13.98
C SER A 180 -9.37 22.38 14.64
N GLY A 181 -10.56 22.59 14.09
CA GLY A 181 -11.56 23.51 14.60
C GLY A 181 -12.50 22.74 15.52
N LEU A 182 -12.47 23.07 16.80
CA LEU A 182 -13.56 22.87 17.74
C LEU A 182 -14.84 23.52 17.18
N SER A 183 -15.60 22.80 16.35
CA SER A 183 -16.99 23.16 16.10
C SER A 183 -17.74 23.02 17.42
N HIS A 184 -18.01 24.15 18.07
CA HIS A 184 -18.97 24.27 19.17
C HIS A 184 -20.40 24.14 18.60
N SER A 185 -20.70 23.00 17.97
CA SER A 185 -22.07 22.60 17.70
C SER A 185 -22.51 21.70 18.84
N ASN A 186 -23.60 22.06 19.54
CA ASN A 186 -24.20 21.27 20.62
C ASN A 186 -24.86 19.95 20.15
N SER A 187 -24.46 19.43 18.99
CA SER A 187 -24.88 18.13 18.46
C SER A 187 -23.74 17.14 18.68
N VAL A 188 -23.91 16.25 19.68
CA VAL A 188 -23.14 15.04 19.99
C VAL A 188 -21.65 15.08 19.57
N PRO A 189 -20.69 15.18 20.52
CA PRO A 189 -19.28 15.14 20.17
C PRO A 189 -18.96 13.75 19.62
N ILE A 190 -18.85 13.65 18.30
CA ILE A 190 -18.06 12.58 17.67
C ILE A 190 -16.69 12.70 18.33
N ARG A 191 -16.21 11.60 18.87
CA ARG A 191 -14.92 11.50 19.53
C ARG A 191 -13.85 11.77 18.48
N THR A 192 -13.56 13.04 18.17
CA THR A 192 -12.49 13.50 17.28
C THR A 192 -11.12 13.30 17.94
N GLN A 193 -10.90 12.14 18.56
CA GLN A 193 -9.58 11.72 18.96
C GLN A 193 -8.84 11.26 17.70
N MET A 194 -7.99 12.15 17.18
CA MET A 194 -6.83 11.85 16.33
C MET A 194 -6.98 11.80 14.80
N HIS A 195 -7.72 12.75 14.22
CA HIS A 195 -7.41 13.26 12.86
C HIS A 195 -6.46 14.45 12.90
N ILE A 196 -5.52 14.45 13.84
CA ILE A 196 -4.53 15.50 13.96
C ILE A 196 -3.50 15.24 12.86
N PRO A 197 -3.35 16.15 11.89
CA PRO A 197 -2.30 16.06 10.91
C PRO A 197 -0.95 15.85 11.61
N THR A 198 -0.13 14.94 11.09
CA THR A 198 1.15 14.65 11.72
C THR A 198 2.11 15.78 11.38
N THR A 199 2.78 16.34 12.39
CA THR A 199 3.89 17.25 12.15
C THR A 199 5.16 16.41 12.03
N THR A 200 5.79 16.43 10.86
CA THR A 200 7.06 15.74 10.63
C THR A 200 8.14 16.31 11.55
N ALA A 201 9.25 15.57 11.72
CA ALA A 201 10.43 16.07 12.45
C ALA A 201 10.96 17.41 11.90
N ARG A 202 10.59 17.78 10.66
CA ARG A 202 10.94 19.03 9.99
C ARG A 202 9.88 20.13 10.14
N GLY A 203 8.90 19.95 11.04
CA GLY A 203 7.85 20.93 11.30
C GLY A 203 6.81 21.05 10.18
N LYS A 204 6.79 20.13 9.21
CA LYS A 204 5.80 20.13 8.13
C LYS A 204 4.58 19.34 8.54
N VAL A 205 3.41 19.93 8.33
CA VAL A 205 2.14 19.27 8.63
C VAL A 205 1.73 18.42 7.42
N VAL A 206 1.61 17.12 7.63
CA VAL A 206 1.26 16.11 6.62
C VAL A 206 0.02 15.32 7.09
N PRO A 207 -0.71 14.66 6.18
CA PRO A 207 -1.81 13.79 6.60
C PRO A 207 -1.33 12.70 7.57
N ALA A 208 -2.17 12.35 8.54
CA ALA A 208 -1.96 11.14 9.32
C ALA A 208 -2.11 9.90 8.41
N LEU A 209 -1.46 8.80 8.78
CA LEU A 209 -1.74 7.51 8.15
C LEU A 209 -3.22 7.16 8.38
N PRO A 210 -3.95 6.69 7.34
CA PRO A 210 -5.29 6.15 7.52
C PRO A 210 -5.35 5.07 8.60
N ASP A 211 -6.50 4.90 9.23
CA ASP A 211 -6.70 3.94 10.31
C ASP A 211 -6.77 2.50 9.79
N ARG A 212 -7.21 2.33 8.53
CA ARG A 212 -7.41 1.01 7.93
C ARG A 212 -7.40 1.00 6.41
N VAL A 213 -7.24 -0.20 5.87
CA VAL A 213 -7.50 -0.56 4.46
C VAL A 213 -8.73 -1.46 4.39
N VAL A 214 -9.62 -1.23 3.44
CA VAL A 214 -10.82 -2.02 3.18
C VAL A 214 -10.72 -2.61 1.78
N ILE A 215 -10.80 -3.93 1.71
CA ILE A 215 -10.79 -4.73 0.47
C ILE A 215 -12.17 -5.41 0.37
N PRO A 216 -13.19 -4.74 -0.16
CA PRO A 216 -14.60 -5.10 -0.04
C PRO A 216 -15.09 -6.18 -1.03
N TRP A 217 -14.25 -6.73 -1.91
CA TRP A 217 -14.69 -7.63 -2.97
C TRP A 217 -14.05 -9.01 -2.88
N LYS A 218 -14.88 -10.06 -3.00
CA LYS A 218 -14.45 -11.47 -2.96
C LYS A 218 -13.36 -11.82 -3.96
N GLY A 219 -13.36 -11.18 -5.12
CA GLY A 219 -12.33 -11.42 -6.14
C GLY A 219 -10.92 -10.97 -5.77
N ALA A 220 -10.72 -10.38 -4.58
CA ALA A 220 -9.39 -10.10 -4.05
C ALA A 220 -8.80 -11.27 -3.25
N GLU A 221 -9.44 -12.45 -3.24
CA GLU A 221 -8.80 -13.69 -2.75
C GLU A 221 -7.50 -13.92 -3.52
N GLY A 222 -6.35 -13.58 -2.90
CA GLY A 222 -5.04 -13.57 -3.58
C GLY A 222 -4.34 -12.21 -3.61
N TRP A 223 -4.89 -11.17 -2.96
CA TRP A 223 -4.21 -9.86 -2.79
C TRP A 223 -2.85 -9.97 -2.11
N ARG A 224 -2.61 -11.03 -1.34
CA ARG A 224 -1.28 -11.41 -0.88
C ARG A 224 -0.51 -11.99 -2.07
N ASP A 225 0.39 -11.19 -2.64
CA ASP A 225 1.30 -11.65 -3.68
C ASP A 225 2.05 -12.92 -3.25
N GLU A 226 2.43 -13.75 -4.21
CA GLU A 226 3.09 -15.04 -3.94
C GLU A 226 4.38 -14.87 -3.11
N ALA A 227 5.09 -13.76 -3.30
CA ALA A 227 6.30 -13.45 -2.56
C ALA A 227 6.05 -12.89 -1.14
N GLY A 228 4.81 -12.53 -0.80
CA GLY A 228 4.39 -12.02 0.51
C GLY A 228 4.86 -10.60 0.83
N TRP A 229 5.15 -9.76 -0.18
CA TRP A 229 5.56 -8.38 0.01
C TRP A 229 4.40 -7.49 0.49
N GLY A 230 3.25 -7.60 -0.14
CA GLY A 230 2.04 -6.85 0.19
C GLY A 230 1.57 -7.13 1.60
N GLU A 231 1.55 -8.40 2.01
CA GLU A 231 1.26 -8.78 3.38
C GLU A 231 2.23 -8.16 4.38
N MET A 232 3.53 -8.21 4.10
CA MET A 232 4.56 -7.61 4.97
C MET A 232 4.35 -6.09 5.10
N VAL A 233 4.07 -5.40 3.99
CA VAL A 233 3.86 -3.94 3.98
C VAL A 233 2.61 -3.55 4.78
N LEU A 234 1.46 -4.18 4.50
CA LEU A 234 0.24 -3.87 5.24
C LEU A 234 0.37 -4.25 6.71
N SER A 235 1.04 -5.36 7.04
CA SER A 235 1.31 -5.78 8.42
C SER A 235 2.20 -4.78 9.15
N ALA A 236 3.22 -4.22 8.51
CA ALA A 236 4.09 -3.23 9.14
C ALA A 236 3.38 -1.88 9.36
N LEU A 237 2.49 -1.48 8.45
CA LEU A 237 1.75 -0.23 8.56
C LEU A 237 0.59 -0.30 9.56
N TRP A 238 -0.19 -1.39 9.49
CA TRP A 238 -1.49 -1.56 10.16
C TRP A 238 -1.57 -2.77 11.08
N GLY A 239 -0.50 -3.55 11.22
CA GLY A 239 -0.40 -4.57 12.24
C GLY A 239 -0.30 -3.96 13.64
N ASP A 240 -0.82 -4.70 14.61
CA ASP A 240 -0.73 -4.31 16.02
C ASP A 240 0.74 -4.32 16.48
N ARG A 241 1.17 -3.29 17.22
CA ARG A 241 2.55 -3.19 17.76
C ARG A 241 2.80 -4.21 18.89
N GLY A 242 1.77 -4.95 19.27
CA GLY A 242 1.75 -5.86 20.40
C GLY A 242 1.88 -7.35 20.08
N GLY A 243 2.13 -7.77 18.84
CA GLY A 243 2.45 -9.18 18.58
C GLY A 243 1.41 -10.20 19.09
N GLU A 244 0.17 -9.79 19.36
CA GLU A 244 -0.94 -10.71 19.45
C GLU A 244 -1.29 -11.09 18.02
N ARG A 245 -0.50 -12.05 17.53
CA ARG A 245 -0.94 -12.99 16.51
C ARG A 245 -2.28 -13.51 17.02
N ALA A 246 -3.37 -13.08 16.41
CA ALA A 246 -4.64 -13.77 16.59
C ALA A 246 -4.39 -15.20 16.09
N ARG A 247 -4.02 -16.09 17.02
CA ARG A 247 -4.04 -17.52 16.77
C ARG A 247 -5.52 -17.82 16.57
N GLY A 248 -5.91 -18.01 15.32
CA GLY A 248 -7.06 -18.84 15.09
C GLY A 248 -6.76 -20.21 15.70
N GLU A 249 -7.75 -20.72 16.43
CA GLU A 249 -7.64 -22.00 17.10
C GLU A 249 -7.80 -23.11 16.05
N GLY A 250 -6.70 -23.46 15.36
CA GLY A 250 -6.54 -24.79 14.76
C GLY A 250 -6.24 -24.85 13.26
N GLY A 251 -5.11 -25.49 12.92
CA GLY A 251 -4.81 -26.00 11.57
C GLY A 251 -3.72 -25.20 10.84
N GLY A 252 -2.75 -25.91 10.24
CA GLY A 252 -1.53 -25.36 9.66
C GLY A 252 -1.66 -24.50 8.40
N ASP A 253 -2.87 -24.08 8.03
CA ASP A 253 -3.18 -23.31 6.82
C ASP A 253 -3.99 -22.02 7.10
N GLU A 254 -4.17 -21.63 8.36
CA GLU A 254 -4.98 -20.46 8.72
C GLU A 254 -4.23 -19.14 8.41
N LYS A 255 -4.72 -18.39 7.42
CA LYS A 255 -4.14 -17.11 6.98
C LYS A 255 -4.16 -16.10 8.13
N GLN A 256 -3.02 -15.48 8.41
CA GLN A 256 -2.93 -14.49 9.48
C GLN A 256 -3.64 -13.20 9.07
N ARG A 257 -4.60 -12.78 9.89
CA ARG A 257 -5.32 -11.52 9.71
C ARG A 257 -4.48 -10.32 10.16
N ILE A 258 -4.60 -9.19 9.46
CA ILE A 258 -3.92 -7.94 9.80
C ILE A 258 -4.93 -6.99 10.45
N ALA A 259 -4.63 -6.53 11.67
CA ALA A 259 -5.58 -5.79 12.51
C ALA A 259 -6.28 -4.60 11.82
N GLY A 260 -5.53 -3.79 11.05
CA GLY A 260 -6.08 -2.65 10.31
C GLY A 260 -6.41 -2.93 8.84
N VAL A 261 -6.57 -4.20 8.43
CA VAL A 261 -7.04 -4.56 7.09
C VAL A 261 -8.35 -5.31 7.21
N ILE A 262 -9.41 -4.73 6.64
CA ILE A 262 -10.71 -5.40 6.47
C ILE A 262 -10.64 -6.15 5.14
N GLU A 263 -10.45 -7.46 5.22
CA GLU A 263 -10.35 -8.34 4.07
C GLU A 263 -11.73 -8.67 3.48
N PRO A 264 -11.82 -9.29 2.28
CA PRO A 264 -13.10 -9.59 1.66
C PRO A 264 -14.07 -10.38 2.56
N GLU A 265 -13.57 -11.38 3.27
CA GLU A 265 -14.36 -12.19 4.20
C GLU A 265 -14.86 -11.37 5.40
N ASP A 266 -14.03 -10.47 5.93
CA ASP A 266 -14.41 -9.57 7.02
C ASP A 266 -15.44 -8.55 6.55
N TRP A 267 -15.28 -8.04 5.33
CA TRP A 267 -16.22 -7.13 4.72
C TRP A 267 -17.57 -7.80 4.45
N ASP A 268 -17.60 -9.06 4.01
CA ASP A 268 -18.82 -9.82 3.82
C ASP A 268 -19.59 -10.01 5.13
N ILE A 269 -18.88 -10.28 6.22
CA ILE A 269 -19.47 -10.36 7.56
C ILE A 269 -20.00 -8.98 7.97
N LEU A 270 -19.18 -7.93 7.82
CA LEU A 270 -19.53 -6.57 8.22
C LEU A 270 -20.68 -5.97 7.41
N SER A 271 -20.82 -6.35 6.14
CA SER A 271 -21.87 -5.85 5.23
C SER A 271 -23.08 -6.78 5.13
N ASN A 272 -23.15 -7.82 5.97
CA ASN A 272 -24.22 -8.80 5.96
C ASN A 272 -25.57 -8.19 6.40
N LEU A 273 -26.63 -8.45 5.63
CA LEU A 273 -27.99 -7.97 5.89
C LEU A 273 -28.61 -8.54 7.17
N GLY A 274 -28.11 -9.68 7.67
CA GLY A 274 -28.60 -10.32 8.89
C GLY A 274 -28.07 -9.71 10.19
N ASN A 275 -27.09 -8.81 10.14
CA ASN A 275 -26.53 -8.18 11.32
C ASN A 275 -27.46 -7.11 11.90
N GLU A 276 -27.17 -6.64 13.11
CA GLU A 276 -27.95 -5.60 13.80
C GLU A 276 -28.08 -4.29 13.00
N HIS A 277 -27.04 -3.92 12.27
CA HIS A 277 -27.00 -2.74 11.39
C HIS A 277 -27.50 -3.04 9.96
N LYS A 278 -28.07 -4.23 9.72
CA LYS A 278 -28.65 -4.66 8.43
C LYS A 278 -27.71 -4.46 7.23
N GLY A 279 -26.41 -4.70 7.44
CA GLY A 279 -25.36 -4.55 6.44
C GLY A 279 -24.93 -3.13 6.10
N TRP A 280 -25.44 -2.10 6.80
CA TRP A 280 -25.00 -0.72 6.60
C TRP A 280 -23.66 -0.48 7.29
N VAL A 281 -22.73 0.14 6.56
CA VAL A 281 -21.43 0.56 7.08
C VAL A 281 -21.23 2.04 6.78
N PHE A 282 -20.86 2.82 7.78
CA PHE A 282 -20.51 4.23 7.68
C PHE A 282 -19.00 4.39 7.83
N MET A 283 -18.38 5.20 6.97
CA MET A 283 -16.99 5.62 7.06
C MET A 283 -16.94 7.14 7.25
N GLU A 284 -16.26 7.59 8.29
CA GLU A 284 -16.10 9.03 8.56
C GLU A 284 -15.35 9.73 7.44
N ARG A 285 -14.24 9.13 6.97
CA ARG A 285 -13.51 9.57 5.78
C ARG A 285 -13.08 8.36 4.97
N ALA A 286 -13.25 8.42 3.65
CA ALA A 286 -12.86 7.35 2.76
C ALA A 286 -12.06 7.88 1.56
N ILE A 287 -11.03 7.13 1.18
CA ILE A 287 -10.34 7.28 -0.10
C ILE A 287 -10.83 6.15 -0.98
N ILE A 288 -11.67 6.45 -1.97
CA ILE A 288 -12.15 5.45 -2.93
C ILE A 288 -11.11 5.31 -4.03
N THR A 289 -10.47 4.15 -4.08
CA THR A 289 -9.36 3.87 -5.00
C THR A 289 -9.78 2.86 -6.04
N ASP A 290 -9.86 3.26 -7.30
CA ASP A 290 -10.39 2.45 -8.40
C ASP A 290 -9.54 2.57 -9.67
N ARG A 291 -8.91 1.46 -10.04
CA ARG A 291 -8.01 1.36 -11.19
C ARG A 291 -8.70 1.70 -12.50
N TRP A 292 -9.86 1.10 -12.76
CA TRP A 292 -10.54 1.23 -14.05
C TRP A 292 -11.14 2.63 -14.24
N ALA A 293 -11.63 3.26 -13.16
CA ALA A 293 -12.03 4.65 -13.18
C ALA A 293 -10.83 5.56 -13.48
N SER A 294 -9.65 5.27 -12.93
CA SER A 294 -8.44 6.04 -13.24
C SER A 294 -8.05 5.93 -14.72
N HIS A 295 -7.90 4.72 -15.24
CA HIS A 295 -7.50 4.52 -16.66
C HIS A 295 -8.53 5.06 -17.65
N ARG A 296 -9.84 4.96 -17.35
CA ARG A 296 -10.87 5.46 -18.28
C ARG A 296 -10.92 6.98 -18.38
N HIS A 297 -10.52 7.69 -17.33
CA HIS A 297 -10.81 9.12 -17.21
C HIS A 297 -9.60 10.01 -16.99
N ASN A 298 -8.40 9.46 -16.82
CA ASN A 298 -7.17 10.22 -16.76
C ASN A 298 -6.24 9.86 -17.93
N GLN A 299 -5.94 10.84 -18.78
CA GLN A 299 -5.11 10.64 -19.97
C GLN A 299 -3.69 10.18 -19.64
N LEU A 300 -3.06 10.77 -18.61
CA LEU A 300 -1.71 10.39 -18.20
C LEU A 300 -1.68 8.95 -17.67
N SER A 301 -2.65 8.58 -16.83
CA SER A 301 -2.76 7.20 -16.33
C SER A 301 -2.99 6.19 -17.44
N LEU A 302 -3.83 6.53 -18.44
CA LEU A 302 -4.07 5.69 -19.61
C LEU A 302 -2.81 5.55 -20.47
N ALA A 303 -2.13 6.67 -20.76
CA ALA A 303 -0.96 6.70 -21.65
C ALA A 303 0.20 5.88 -21.07
N LEU A 304 0.46 6.02 -19.76
CA LEU A 304 1.52 5.27 -19.09
C LEU A 304 1.09 3.85 -18.68
N ASN A 305 -0.21 3.51 -18.79
CA ASN A 305 -0.79 2.30 -18.21
C ASN A 305 -0.47 2.17 -16.70
N LYS A 306 -0.59 3.28 -15.99
CA LYS A 306 -0.34 3.42 -14.55
C LYS A 306 -1.47 4.19 -13.89
N MET A 307 -2.26 3.53 -13.03
CA MET A 307 -3.42 4.16 -12.42
C MET A 307 -3.02 5.40 -11.59
N ALA A 308 -1.87 5.37 -10.92
CA ALA A 308 -1.47 6.43 -10.00
C ALA A 308 -0.80 7.65 -10.67
N ALA A 309 -0.41 7.56 -11.94
CA ALA A 309 0.37 8.62 -12.60
C ALA A 309 -0.29 10.01 -12.49
N SER A 310 -1.60 10.08 -12.68
CA SER A 310 -2.33 11.36 -12.64
C SER A 310 -2.49 11.93 -11.23
N VAL A 311 -2.54 11.09 -10.19
CA VAL A 311 -2.60 11.59 -8.81
C VAL A 311 -1.23 12.03 -8.30
N PHE A 312 -0.15 11.49 -8.86
CA PHE A 312 1.21 11.89 -8.51
C PHE A 312 1.57 13.32 -8.90
N VAL A 313 0.97 13.85 -9.96
CA VAL A 313 1.18 15.25 -10.36
C VAL A 313 0.35 16.26 -9.55
N MET A 314 -0.54 15.78 -8.67
CA MET A 314 -1.31 16.68 -7.81
C MET A 314 -0.42 17.40 -6.79
N PRO A 315 -0.70 18.68 -6.48
CA PRO A 315 0.00 19.41 -5.43
C PRO A 315 -0.13 18.70 -4.09
N LYS A 316 0.99 18.59 -3.37
CA LYS A 316 1.06 17.95 -2.05
C LYS A 316 2.20 18.53 -1.23
N PRO A 317 2.14 18.46 0.12
CA PRO A 317 3.25 18.88 0.96
C PRO A 317 4.54 18.15 0.63
N VAL A 318 5.68 18.85 0.69
CA VAL A 318 7.00 18.22 0.65
C VAL A 318 7.11 17.27 1.85
N PHE A 319 7.71 16.09 1.64
CA PHE A 319 7.89 15.07 2.67
C PHE A 319 6.60 14.43 3.19
N TRP A 320 5.53 14.44 2.38
CA TRP A 320 4.23 13.86 2.74
C TRP A 320 4.29 12.35 3.02
N TRP A 321 5.25 11.63 2.41
CA TRP A 321 5.40 10.17 2.58
C TRP A 321 6.19 9.78 3.83
N THR A 322 6.94 10.71 4.42
CA THR A 322 7.84 10.46 5.56
C THR A 322 7.15 9.74 6.72
N GLU A 323 5.91 10.08 7.06
CA GLU A 323 5.19 9.44 8.17
C GLU A 323 4.82 7.98 7.86
N VAL A 324 4.41 7.68 6.63
CA VAL A 324 4.10 6.32 6.17
C VAL A 324 5.34 5.45 6.25
N ARG A 325 6.45 5.96 5.69
CA ARG A 325 7.77 5.31 5.80
C ARG A 325 8.14 5.10 7.26
N ARG A 326 8.03 6.11 8.13
CA ARG A 326 8.33 5.98 9.57
C ARG A 326 7.49 4.88 10.23
N ARG A 327 6.19 4.81 9.93
CA ARG A 327 5.30 3.77 10.48
C ARG A 327 5.69 2.37 9.99
N PHE A 328 6.00 2.23 8.71
CA PHE A 328 6.45 0.97 8.11
C PHE A 328 7.75 0.47 8.78
N LEU A 329 8.76 1.34 8.91
CA LEU A 329 10.02 1.00 9.58
C LEU A 329 9.80 0.57 11.04
N GLY A 330 8.98 1.32 11.77
CA GLY A 330 8.63 0.97 13.15
C GLY A 330 7.87 -0.35 13.26
N GLY A 331 7.00 -0.67 12.29
CA GLY A 331 6.27 -1.93 12.20
C GLY A 331 7.17 -3.14 11.92
N LEU A 332 8.25 -2.94 11.17
CA LEU A 332 9.28 -3.96 10.98
C LEU A 332 10.25 -4.09 12.17
N GLY A 333 10.07 -3.29 13.22
CA GLY A 333 10.97 -3.25 14.38
C GLY A 333 12.30 -2.53 14.11
N PHE A 334 12.39 -1.78 13.02
CA PHE A 334 13.54 -0.90 12.77
C PHE A 334 13.42 0.36 13.63
N GLY A 335 14.48 0.68 14.38
CA GLY A 335 14.48 1.86 15.24
C GLY A 335 14.31 3.15 14.45
N LEU A 336 13.58 4.13 15.00
CA LEU A 336 13.30 5.44 14.40
C LEU A 336 14.56 6.26 14.04
N GLU A 337 15.74 5.85 14.52
CA GLU A 337 17.03 6.46 14.19
C GLU A 337 17.58 6.02 12.82
N MET A 338 17.11 4.88 12.29
CA MET A 338 17.44 4.42 10.93
C MET A 338 16.52 5.12 9.92
N GLY A 339 16.98 6.23 9.34
CA GLY A 339 16.30 6.84 8.19
C GLY A 339 16.06 8.35 8.24
N GLU A 340 16.47 9.05 9.30
CA GLU A 340 16.56 10.51 9.33
C GLU A 340 18.03 10.92 9.13
N ARG A 341 18.42 11.31 7.91
CA ARG A 341 19.71 11.95 7.64
C ARG A 341 19.55 13.45 7.36
N ASP A 342 20.56 14.20 7.79
CA ASP A 342 20.93 15.46 7.13
C ASP A 342 21.80 15.05 5.93
N VAL A 343 21.22 15.00 4.73
CA VAL A 343 21.95 14.61 3.52
C VAL A 343 23.10 15.61 3.30
N PRO A 344 24.37 15.18 3.22
CA PRO A 344 25.43 16.06 2.74
C PRO A 344 25.17 16.35 1.26
N GLY A 345 24.77 17.58 0.93
CA GLY A 345 24.75 18.06 -0.46
C GLY A 345 23.50 17.77 -1.30
N GLY A 346 22.46 17.12 -0.79
CA GLY A 346 21.19 16.98 -1.54
C GLY A 346 20.60 18.36 -1.87
N MET A 347 20.09 18.53 -3.10
CA MET A 347 19.63 19.78 -3.73
C MET A 347 18.61 20.61 -2.93
N LEU A 348 18.12 20.07 -1.81
CA LEU A 348 17.35 20.79 -0.81
C LEU A 348 18.10 20.83 0.53
N SER A 349 19.04 21.76 0.64
CA SER A 349 19.64 22.15 1.91
C SER A 349 18.58 22.82 2.80
N PHE A 350 17.75 22.01 3.46
CA PHE A 350 16.83 22.51 4.47
C PHE A 350 17.60 22.74 5.78
N PRO A 351 17.39 23.89 6.44
CA PRO A 351 18.05 24.15 7.71
C PRO A 351 17.66 23.09 8.74
N PRO A 352 18.60 22.68 9.62
CA PRO A 352 18.28 21.79 10.74
C PRO A 352 17.18 22.44 11.58
N PRO A 353 16.33 21.64 12.26
CA PRO A 353 15.28 22.18 13.13
C PRO A 353 15.91 23.14 14.12
N SER A 354 15.47 24.40 14.08
CA SER A 354 15.79 25.39 15.10
C SER A 354 15.50 24.79 16.47
N SER A 355 16.48 24.87 17.36
CA SER A 355 16.55 24.24 18.69
C SER A 355 15.53 24.74 19.71
N LEU A 356 14.30 25.05 19.30
CA LEU A 356 13.19 25.47 20.15
C LEU A 356 12.20 24.30 20.33
N SER A 357 12.70 23.19 20.83
CA SER A 357 11.89 22.16 21.47
C SER A 357 12.48 21.96 22.86
N LEU A 358 11.87 22.60 23.85
CA LEU A 358 12.10 22.31 25.26
C LEU A 358 11.61 20.88 25.51
N SER A 359 12.53 19.92 25.42
CA SER A 359 12.32 18.55 25.85
C SER A 359 13.58 18.12 26.59
N THR A 360 13.52 18.25 27.91
CA THR A 360 14.54 17.80 28.86
C THR A 360 14.47 16.29 29.01
N THR A 361 14.99 15.54 28.04
CA THR A 361 15.48 14.17 28.25
C THR A 361 16.71 13.96 27.38
N LYS A 362 17.88 13.80 28.03
CA LYS A 362 19.16 13.48 27.39
C LYS A 362 19.12 12.04 26.85
N ALA A 363 18.50 11.84 25.69
CA ALA A 363 18.79 10.68 24.87
C ALA A 363 19.97 11.04 23.96
N ASN A 364 21.08 10.33 24.09
CA ASN A 364 22.23 10.41 23.19
C ASN A 364 21.81 9.93 21.79
N LYS A 365 21.17 10.79 21.00
CA LYS A 365 20.77 10.52 19.62
C LYS A 365 22.01 10.48 18.73
N ARG A 366 22.56 9.28 18.49
CA ARG A 366 23.67 9.07 17.53
C ARG A 366 23.10 9.06 16.11
N ARG A 367 23.01 10.23 15.47
CA ARG A 367 22.80 10.32 14.01
C ARG A 367 23.98 9.70 13.27
N ILE A 368 23.74 8.82 12.30
CA ILE A 368 24.78 8.23 11.45
C ILE A 368 25.33 9.32 10.53
N LYS A 369 26.52 9.84 10.84
CA LYS A 369 27.30 10.67 9.90
C LYS A 369 28.10 9.75 8.99
N ARG A 370 27.54 9.35 7.85
CA ARG A 370 28.32 8.78 6.75
C ARG A 370 28.87 9.92 5.90
N THR A 371 30.16 9.86 5.61
CA THR A 371 30.84 10.77 4.67
C THR A 371 30.79 10.24 3.23
N THR A 372 30.51 8.94 3.09
CA THR A 372 30.50 8.21 1.83
C THR A 372 29.05 7.82 1.49
N PRO A 373 28.55 8.08 0.25
CA PRO A 373 27.23 7.66 -0.17
C PRO A 373 27.07 6.14 -0.17
N LYS A 374 25.90 5.63 0.23
CA LYS A 374 25.52 4.22 0.14
C LYS A 374 24.77 3.96 -1.16
N LEU A 375 25.29 3.07 -2.01
CA LEU A 375 24.60 2.56 -3.18
C LEU A 375 24.10 1.15 -2.95
N ILE A 376 22.84 0.92 -3.31
CA ILE A 376 22.25 -0.40 -3.35
C ILE A 376 22.16 -0.84 -4.79
N TYR A 377 22.93 -1.87 -5.12
CA TYR A 377 22.90 -2.50 -6.44
C TYR A 377 21.99 -3.73 -6.35
N MET A 378 20.83 -3.66 -6.99
CA MET A 378 19.81 -4.71 -6.95
C MET A 378 19.65 -5.30 -8.34
N LEU A 379 19.99 -6.57 -8.53
CA LEU A 379 19.83 -7.19 -9.84
C LEU A 379 19.66 -8.71 -9.76
N ASP A 380 18.75 -9.23 -10.58
CA ASP A 380 18.68 -10.66 -10.88
C ASP A 380 19.53 -10.92 -12.14
N GLN A 381 20.58 -11.72 -11.98
CA GLN A 381 21.45 -12.17 -13.08
C GLN A 381 21.33 -13.68 -13.31
N SER A 382 20.30 -14.32 -12.76
CA SER A 382 20.04 -15.74 -12.97
C SER A 382 19.68 -16.04 -14.43
N SER A 383 19.84 -17.30 -14.83
CA SER A 383 19.45 -17.76 -16.17
C SER A 383 17.95 -17.67 -16.43
N THR A 384 17.14 -17.53 -15.37
CA THR A 384 15.68 -17.42 -15.44
C THR A 384 15.19 -15.97 -15.36
N ALA A 385 16.11 -15.01 -15.21
CA ALA A 385 15.80 -13.59 -15.21
C ALA A 385 15.40 -13.13 -16.62
N GLU A 386 14.21 -12.54 -16.73
CA GLU A 386 13.70 -11.98 -17.99
C GLU A 386 14.35 -10.65 -18.35
N ARG A 387 14.86 -9.93 -17.34
CA ARG A 387 15.51 -8.62 -17.48
C ARG A 387 16.86 -8.66 -16.78
N LYS A 388 17.93 -8.62 -17.58
CA LYS A 388 19.29 -8.73 -17.07
C LYS A 388 20.25 -7.94 -17.96
N LEU A 389 21.41 -7.61 -17.40
CA LEU A 389 22.51 -7.09 -18.19
C LEU A 389 23.13 -8.21 -19.03
N SER A 390 23.77 -7.85 -20.14
CA SER A 390 24.69 -8.77 -20.81
C SER A 390 25.81 -9.19 -19.85
N GLU A 391 26.37 -10.38 -20.03
CA GLU A 391 27.44 -10.91 -19.16
C GLU A 391 28.63 -9.93 -19.07
N GLN A 392 29.02 -9.35 -20.21
CA GLN A 392 30.08 -8.35 -20.27
C GLN A 392 29.73 -7.09 -19.46
N SER A 393 28.53 -6.53 -19.66
CA SER A 393 28.10 -5.34 -18.92
C SER A 393 27.93 -5.61 -17.43
N ALA A 394 27.50 -6.81 -17.02
CA ALA A 394 27.44 -7.18 -15.61
C ALA A 394 28.83 -7.19 -14.97
N LEU A 395 29.81 -7.85 -15.62
CA LEU A 395 31.20 -7.94 -15.13
C LEU A 395 31.87 -6.57 -15.04
N GLU A 396 31.70 -5.73 -16.05
CA GLU A 396 32.28 -4.39 -16.08
C GLU A 396 31.64 -3.47 -15.03
N LEU A 397 30.32 -3.57 -14.81
CA LEU A 397 29.62 -2.80 -13.77
C LEU A 397 30.10 -3.19 -12.37
N GLU A 398 30.19 -4.49 -12.10
CA GLU A 398 30.72 -5.02 -10.84
C GLU A 398 32.17 -4.57 -10.60
N GLY A 399 33.02 -4.63 -11.63
CA GLY A 399 34.40 -4.15 -11.56
C GLY A 399 34.49 -2.66 -11.24
N MET A 400 33.67 -1.83 -11.89
CA MET A 400 33.61 -0.39 -11.64
C MET A 400 33.13 -0.07 -10.22
N LEU A 401 32.05 -0.71 -9.77
CA LEU A 401 31.52 -0.53 -8.42
C LEU A 401 32.56 -0.93 -7.35
N GLY A 402 33.26 -2.04 -7.56
CA GLY A 402 34.35 -2.48 -6.69
C GLY A 402 35.55 -1.51 -6.67
N GLU A 403 35.89 -0.89 -7.81
CA GLU A 403 36.93 0.14 -7.87
C GLU A 403 36.52 1.42 -7.11
N MET A 404 35.28 1.85 -7.26
CA MET A 404 34.74 3.02 -6.55
C MET A 404 34.69 2.78 -5.04
N GLU A 405 34.27 1.58 -4.62
CA GLU A 405 34.28 1.17 -3.22
C GLU A 405 35.70 1.10 -2.66
N GLY A 406 36.64 0.49 -3.40
CA GLY A 406 38.06 0.43 -3.01
C GLY A 406 38.73 1.80 -2.88
N LYS A 407 38.25 2.82 -3.60
CA LYS A 407 38.67 4.22 -3.47
C LYS A 407 37.96 4.98 -2.36
N GLY A 408 37.01 4.35 -1.66
CA GLY A 408 36.20 4.98 -0.61
C GLY A 408 35.26 6.06 -1.13
N MET A 409 34.89 6.01 -2.42
CA MET A 409 33.99 6.99 -3.04
C MET A 409 32.53 6.67 -2.77
N ILE A 410 32.20 5.40 -2.59
CA ILE A 410 30.84 4.89 -2.41
C ILE A 410 30.90 3.60 -1.57
N ASP A 411 29.91 3.35 -0.73
CA ASP A 411 29.71 2.08 -0.04
C ASP A 411 28.69 1.26 -0.86
N VAL A 412 29.08 0.10 -1.41
CA VAL A 412 28.20 -0.67 -2.30
C VAL A 412 27.60 -1.86 -1.54
N VAL A 413 26.28 -2.01 -1.62
CA VAL A 413 25.58 -3.20 -1.13
C VAL A 413 24.95 -3.93 -2.31
N HIS A 414 25.44 -5.14 -2.55
CA HIS A 414 24.90 -6.03 -3.58
C HIS A 414 23.72 -6.81 -2.98
N LEU A 415 22.52 -6.56 -3.51
CA LEU A 415 21.32 -7.33 -3.23
C LEU A 415 21.01 -8.21 -4.44
N TRP A 416 21.46 -9.46 -4.36
CA TRP A 416 21.14 -10.46 -5.38
C TRP A 416 19.74 -11.02 -5.14
N ILE A 417 18.87 -10.90 -6.15
CA ILE A 417 17.47 -11.28 -6.05
C ILE A 417 17.22 -12.35 -7.11
N GLY A 418 17.50 -13.61 -6.80
CA GLY A 418 17.07 -14.70 -7.67
C GLY A 418 15.62 -15.08 -7.35
N LYS A 419 14.89 -15.62 -8.34
CA LYS A 419 13.80 -16.57 -8.06
C LYS A 419 14.40 -17.66 -7.20
N SER A 420 14.20 -17.59 -5.89
CA SER A 420 14.66 -18.64 -5.04
C SER A 420 13.80 -19.87 -5.37
N ASP A 421 14.33 -20.77 -6.21
CA ASP A 421 13.97 -22.19 -6.23
C ASP A 421 14.34 -22.87 -4.89
N TYR A 422 14.38 -22.11 -3.80
CA TYR A 422 14.37 -22.61 -2.44
C TYR A 422 12.97 -23.14 -2.14
N LYS A 423 12.63 -24.25 -2.79
CA LYS A 423 11.79 -25.26 -2.15
C LYS A 423 12.43 -25.51 -0.80
N SER A 424 11.83 -24.95 0.25
CA SER A 424 12.24 -25.13 1.63
C SER A 424 12.37 -26.63 1.88
N HIS A 425 13.59 -27.16 1.80
CA HIS A 425 13.86 -28.57 2.07
C HIS A 425 13.61 -28.91 3.55
N ASN A 426 13.25 -27.94 4.39
CA ASN A 426 13.09 -28.08 5.84
C ASN A 426 11.86 -27.37 6.44
N GLY A 427 10.84 -27.01 5.66
CA GLY A 427 9.55 -26.54 6.21
C GLY A 427 9.59 -25.28 7.11
N ARG A 428 10.69 -24.51 7.13
CA ARG A 428 10.78 -23.25 7.89
C ARG A 428 10.24 -22.09 7.07
N GLN A 429 9.01 -21.68 7.33
CA GLN A 429 8.36 -20.51 6.69
C GLN A 429 9.06 -19.16 6.98
N ASN A 430 9.87 -19.05 8.04
CA ASN A 430 10.42 -17.75 8.47
C ASN A 430 11.55 -17.18 7.57
N LYS A 431 12.21 -18.00 6.74
CA LYS A 431 13.40 -17.57 5.98
C LYS A 431 13.07 -16.49 4.93
N GLY A 432 11.92 -16.62 4.26
CA GLY A 432 11.49 -15.65 3.24
C GLY A 432 11.09 -14.29 3.81
N ILE A 433 10.72 -14.19 5.10
CA ILE A 433 10.44 -12.90 5.76
C ILE A 433 11.75 -12.23 6.18
N GLU A 434 12.70 -12.99 6.72
CA GLU A 434 14.03 -12.48 7.09
C GLU A 434 14.77 -11.91 5.88
N ASP A 435 14.68 -12.57 4.73
CA ASP A 435 15.29 -12.09 3.48
C ASP A 435 14.64 -10.78 2.99
N LYS A 436 13.31 -10.66 3.05
CA LYS A 436 12.58 -9.41 2.71
C LYS A 436 12.94 -8.28 3.66
N GLN A 437 12.93 -8.53 4.97
CA GLN A 437 13.33 -7.54 5.97
C GLN A 437 14.78 -7.11 5.81
N ARG A 438 15.69 -8.02 5.43
CA ARG A 438 17.06 -7.70 5.08
C ARG A 438 17.11 -6.76 3.87
N GLN A 439 16.40 -7.05 2.78
CA GLN A 439 16.36 -6.18 1.61
C GLN A 439 15.88 -4.78 1.96
N ILE A 440 14.76 -4.68 2.71
CA ILE A 440 14.28 -3.40 3.20
C ILE A 440 15.36 -2.71 4.02
N LYS A 441 15.90 -3.36 5.05
CA LYS A 441 16.94 -2.81 5.95
C LYS A 441 18.12 -2.20 5.20
N GLU A 442 18.52 -2.79 4.08
CA GLU A 442 19.59 -2.22 3.26
C GLU A 442 19.14 -0.99 2.45
N VAL A 443 17.89 -0.95 1.97
CA VAL A 443 17.38 0.17 1.17
C VAL A 443 16.97 1.38 2.02
N ILE A 444 16.56 1.19 3.28
CA ILE A 444 15.98 2.28 4.08
C ILE A 444 16.95 3.45 4.28
N ASP A 445 18.25 3.23 4.22
CA ASP A 445 19.25 4.27 4.33
C ASP A 445 20.10 4.40 3.06
N ALA A 446 19.61 3.92 1.90
CA ALA A 446 20.27 4.12 0.62
C ALA A 446 20.31 5.60 0.22
N ASP A 447 21.43 6.02 -0.36
CA ASP A 447 21.54 7.31 -1.06
C ASP A 447 21.26 7.14 -2.55
N ILE A 448 21.66 5.99 -3.11
CA ILE A 448 21.48 5.62 -4.51
C ILE A 448 20.92 4.20 -4.59
N VAL A 449 19.90 3.98 -5.42
CA VAL A 449 19.51 2.64 -5.88
C VAL A 449 19.83 2.53 -7.36
N LEU A 450 20.54 1.47 -7.74
CA LEU A 450 20.89 1.13 -9.11
C LEU A 450 20.32 -0.24 -9.45
N SER A 451 19.50 -0.32 -10.50
CA SER A 451 18.91 -1.58 -10.97
C SER A 451 18.56 -1.52 -12.46
N VAL A 452 18.17 -2.65 -13.02
CA VAL A 452 17.46 -2.70 -14.30
C VAL A 452 15.96 -2.45 -14.08
N HIS A 453 15.25 -2.18 -15.16
CA HIS A 453 13.80 -2.00 -15.10
C HIS A 453 13.06 -3.19 -14.46
N GLY A 454 12.27 -2.94 -13.42
CA GLY A 454 11.31 -3.92 -12.90
C GLY A 454 10.88 -3.75 -11.45
N GLU A 455 10.18 -4.76 -10.95
CA GLU A 455 9.47 -4.70 -9.66
C GLU A 455 10.41 -4.43 -8.47
N MET A 456 11.71 -4.70 -8.60
CA MET A 456 12.68 -4.44 -7.54
C MET A 456 12.90 -2.96 -7.26
N LEU A 457 12.75 -2.09 -8.27
CA LEU A 457 12.80 -0.64 -8.10
C LEU A 457 11.61 -0.09 -7.30
N THR A 458 10.59 -0.90 -7.01
CA THR A 458 9.55 -0.58 -6.01
C THR A 458 10.15 -0.26 -4.64
N HIS A 459 11.32 -0.84 -4.30
CA HIS A 459 11.99 -0.55 -3.03
C HIS A 459 12.34 0.93 -2.82
N GLN A 460 12.40 1.73 -3.89
CA GLN A 460 12.62 3.17 -3.80
C GLN A 460 11.60 3.87 -2.88
N VAL A 461 10.37 3.33 -2.76
CA VAL A 461 9.35 3.90 -1.86
C VAL A 461 9.76 3.89 -0.40
N TRP A 462 10.77 3.10 -0.02
CA TRP A 462 11.31 3.03 1.33
C TRP A 462 12.65 3.75 1.50
N MET A 463 13.21 4.29 0.42
CA MET A 463 14.39 5.16 0.48
C MET A 463 14.04 6.49 1.17
N PRO A 464 15.03 7.20 1.74
CA PRO A 464 14.86 8.59 2.14
C PRO A 464 14.49 9.46 0.92
N GLU A 465 13.42 10.27 1.04
CA GLU A 465 13.03 11.25 0.01
C GLU A 465 14.22 12.17 -0.33
N GLY A 466 14.48 12.39 -1.62
CA GLY A 466 15.67 13.11 -2.11
C GLY A 466 16.86 12.23 -2.51
N GLY A 467 16.76 10.90 -2.40
CA GLY A 467 17.76 9.96 -2.95
C GLY A 467 17.82 9.93 -4.49
N VAL A 468 18.72 9.12 -5.04
CA VAL A 468 18.90 8.95 -6.49
C VAL A 468 18.49 7.53 -6.92
N VAL A 469 17.72 7.42 -8.00
CA VAL A 469 17.34 6.16 -8.64
C VAL A 469 17.96 6.12 -10.03
N ILE A 470 18.86 5.18 -10.25
CA ILE A 470 19.49 4.93 -11.55
C ILE A 470 18.88 3.66 -12.13
N GLU A 471 18.27 3.78 -13.32
CA GLU A 471 17.61 2.66 -13.98
C GLU A 471 18.25 2.37 -15.32
N LEU A 472 18.66 1.13 -15.51
CA LEU A 472 19.32 0.66 -16.72
C LEU A 472 18.27 0.07 -17.67
N PHE A 473 18.22 0.59 -18.90
CA PHE A 473 17.28 0.16 -19.93
C PHE A 473 18.01 -0.50 -21.12
N PRO A 474 17.36 -1.45 -21.82
CA PRO A 474 17.75 -1.81 -23.17
C PRO A 474 17.86 -0.55 -24.03
N ASN A 475 18.83 -0.52 -24.95
CA ASN A 475 19.04 0.66 -25.78
C ASN A 475 17.78 1.04 -26.57
N GLU A 476 17.51 2.34 -26.63
CA GLU A 476 16.29 2.90 -27.24
C GLU A 476 15.02 2.24 -26.70
N SER A 477 14.87 2.16 -25.38
CA SER A 477 13.62 1.75 -24.73
C SER A 477 13.36 2.59 -23.47
N PHE A 478 12.11 2.94 -23.21
CA PHE A 478 11.77 3.71 -22.04
C PHE A 478 10.33 3.44 -21.59
N LEU A 479 10.18 3.16 -20.30
CA LEU A 479 8.89 3.07 -19.62
C LEU A 479 9.00 3.82 -18.28
N PRO A 480 8.29 4.94 -18.07
CA PRO A 480 8.46 5.81 -16.91
C PRO A 480 7.81 5.26 -15.62
N GLU A 481 7.66 3.94 -15.49
CA GLU A 481 6.99 3.27 -14.36
C GLU A 481 7.62 3.63 -13.00
N ASN A 482 8.94 3.52 -12.90
CA ASN A 482 9.68 3.86 -11.68
C ASN A 482 10.01 5.35 -11.62
N GLN A 483 10.06 6.03 -12.78
CA GLN A 483 10.28 7.46 -12.90
C GLN A 483 9.16 8.26 -12.20
N ILE A 484 7.89 7.91 -12.42
CA ILE A 484 6.77 8.60 -11.77
C ILE A 484 6.75 8.39 -10.24
N VAL A 485 7.30 7.26 -9.76
CA VAL A 485 7.49 6.98 -8.33
C VAL A 485 8.66 7.79 -7.78
N ALA A 486 9.74 7.93 -8.54
CA ALA A 486 10.86 8.77 -8.17
C ALA A 486 10.43 10.24 -8.03
N ASP A 487 9.72 10.78 -9.03
CA ASP A 487 9.21 12.15 -9.03
C ASP A 487 8.30 12.42 -7.82
N VAL A 488 7.36 11.51 -7.52
CA VAL A 488 6.38 11.72 -6.44
C VAL A 488 7.02 11.74 -5.04
N LEU A 489 8.17 11.08 -4.90
CA LEU A 489 8.99 10.99 -3.69
C LEU A 489 10.22 11.91 -3.70
N LEU A 490 10.32 12.79 -4.70
CA LEU A 490 11.39 13.76 -4.86
C LEU A 490 12.78 13.13 -5.04
N HIS A 491 12.84 11.91 -5.56
CA HIS A 491 14.10 11.30 -5.97
C HIS A 491 14.58 11.91 -7.29
N GLU A 492 15.90 12.03 -7.43
CA GLU A 492 16.50 12.23 -8.73
C GLU A 492 16.46 10.92 -9.51
N TYR A 493 15.98 10.95 -10.74
CA TYR A 493 15.84 9.76 -11.57
C TYR A 493 16.77 9.85 -12.78
N ILE A 494 17.58 8.82 -13.00
CA ILE A 494 18.59 8.77 -14.06
C ILE A 494 18.39 7.49 -14.87
N PRO A 495 17.64 7.54 -15.99
CA PRO A 495 17.54 6.44 -16.92
C PRO A 495 18.76 6.41 -17.83
N VAL A 496 19.39 5.24 -17.93
CA VAL A 496 20.62 5.02 -18.69
C VAL A 496 20.36 4.12 -19.89
N TRP A 497 20.77 4.59 -21.06
CA TRP A 497 20.83 3.88 -22.32
C TRP A 497 22.28 3.67 -22.70
N TYR A 498 22.76 2.43 -22.66
CA TYR A 498 24.12 2.08 -23.09
C TYR A 498 25.20 2.99 -22.50
N ASP A 499 25.65 4.00 -23.24
CA ASP A 499 26.70 4.95 -22.88
C ASP A 499 26.21 6.31 -22.39
N ARG A 500 24.90 6.55 -22.29
CA ARG A 500 24.37 7.87 -21.91
C ARG A 500 23.19 7.80 -20.95
N ALA A 501 23.08 8.80 -20.08
CA ALA A 501 21.81 9.07 -19.41
C ALA A 501 20.98 9.99 -20.29
N LEU A 502 19.67 9.76 -20.34
CA LEU A 502 18.76 10.71 -20.96
C LEU A 502 18.57 11.91 -20.03
N SER A 503 18.40 13.10 -20.58
CA SER A 503 17.92 14.27 -19.85
C SER A 503 16.39 14.24 -19.70
N ARG A 504 15.86 15.07 -18.78
CA ARG A 504 14.41 15.21 -18.59
C ARG A 504 13.72 15.62 -19.88
N GLU A 505 14.30 16.56 -20.61
CA GLU A 505 13.79 17.06 -21.88
C GLU A 505 13.78 15.96 -22.96
N GLU A 506 14.80 15.10 -23.00
CA GLU A 506 14.88 14.02 -23.98
C GLU A 506 13.83 12.95 -23.73
N TRP A 507 13.69 12.46 -22.49
CA TRP A 507 12.75 11.39 -22.21
C TRP A 507 11.29 11.87 -22.16
N ASP A 508 11.02 13.14 -21.79
CA ASP A 508 9.68 13.72 -21.86
C ASP A 508 9.21 13.90 -23.32
N ALA A 509 10.16 13.97 -24.27
CA ALA A 509 9.87 14.00 -25.70
C ALA A 509 9.62 12.60 -26.30
N LEU A 510 9.92 11.52 -25.57
CA LEU A 510 9.65 10.17 -26.04
C LEU A 510 8.16 9.82 -25.93
N PRO A 511 7.65 8.91 -26.77
CA PRO A 511 6.36 8.27 -26.52
C PRO A 511 6.28 7.68 -25.12
N ALA A 512 5.10 7.76 -24.51
CA ALA A 512 4.81 7.25 -23.16
C ALA A 512 5.29 5.82 -22.87
N GLN A 513 5.34 4.98 -23.90
CA GLN A 513 5.83 3.60 -23.82
C GLN A 513 6.74 3.31 -25.03
N TYR A 514 7.90 3.98 -25.07
CA TYR A 514 8.84 3.93 -26.19
C TYR A 514 9.58 2.59 -26.25
N GLU A 515 9.34 1.79 -27.29
CA GLU A 515 10.02 0.49 -27.53
C GLU A 515 10.09 -0.43 -26.30
N HIS A 516 9.10 -0.30 -25.41
CA HIS A 516 9.07 -0.95 -24.10
C HIS A 516 8.97 -2.49 -24.20
N GLY A 517 8.60 -3.04 -25.36
CA GLY A 517 8.61 -4.48 -25.61
C GLY A 517 9.97 -5.12 -25.37
N LYS A 518 11.07 -4.38 -25.58
CA LYS A 518 12.45 -4.80 -25.29
C LYS A 518 12.68 -5.13 -23.80
N LEU A 519 11.81 -4.64 -22.91
CA LEU A 519 11.85 -4.95 -21.48
C LEU A 519 11.30 -6.34 -21.16
N TYR A 520 10.67 -7.01 -22.12
CA TYR A 520 9.94 -8.26 -21.92
C TYR A 520 10.27 -9.34 -22.96
N ASP A 521 11.06 -9.04 -23.99
CA ASP A 521 11.40 -9.99 -25.07
C ASP A 521 12.74 -10.73 -24.85
N GLY A 522 13.40 -10.48 -23.71
CA GLY A 522 14.70 -11.05 -23.37
C GLY A 522 15.90 -10.29 -23.94
N THR A 523 15.68 -9.10 -24.52
CA THR A 523 16.78 -8.21 -24.93
C THR A 523 17.67 -7.90 -23.74
N GLU A 524 18.95 -8.27 -23.84
CA GLU A 524 19.93 -7.99 -22.80
C GLU A 524 20.27 -6.50 -22.73
N ILE A 525 20.43 -6.02 -21.51
CA ILE A 525 20.77 -4.62 -21.25
C ILE A 525 22.29 -4.46 -21.36
N THR A 526 22.72 -3.55 -22.23
CA THR A 526 24.13 -3.21 -22.39
C THR A 526 24.39 -1.84 -21.82
N VAL A 527 25.58 -1.67 -21.20
CA VAL A 527 26.00 -0.43 -20.55
C VAL A 527 27.47 -0.18 -20.86
N SER A 528 27.84 1.08 -21.07
CA SER A 528 29.22 1.55 -21.26
C SER A 528 29.64 2.45 -20.10
N PHE A 529 30.75 2.09 -19.48
CA PHE A 529 31.14 2.50 -18.12
C PHE A 529 31.82 3.86 -17.97
N PRO A 530 32.58 4.39 -18.96
CA PRO A 530 33.22 5.70 -18.81
C PRO A 530 32.24 6.85 -18.47
N LEU A 531 30.95 6.71 -18.81
CA LEU A 531 29.93 7.73 -18.60
C LEU A 531 29.12 7.55 -17.30
N LEU A 532 28.94 6.32 -16.79
CA LEU A 532 28.32 6.09 -15.47
C LEU A 532 29.07 6.84 -14.36
N LEU A 533 30.41 6.88 -14.44
CA LEU A 533 31.27 7.65 -13.54
C LEU A 533 30.93 9.16 -13.54
N LEU A 534 30.47 9.74 -14.66
CA LEU A 534 30.09 11.15 -14.72
C LEU A 534 28.74 11.45 -14.05
N TYR A 535 27.83 10.46 -14.00
CA TYR A 535 26.53 10.57 -13.36
C TYR A 535 26.54 10.15 -11.89
N PHE A 536 27.61 9.50 -11.43
CA PHE A 536 27.85 9.43 -10.00
C PHE A 536 28.07 10.85 -9.47
N PRO A 537 27.38 11.25 -8.40
CA PRO A 537 27.37 12.62 -7.90
C PRO A 537 28.75 13.07 -7.35
N PHE A 538 29.73 13.32 -8.21
CA PHE A 538 31.02 13.91 -7.82
C PHE A 538 30.86 15.36 -7.33
N SER A 539 29.79 16.04 -7.75
CA SER A 539 29.40 17.37 -7.29
C SER A 539 29.02 17.43 -5.80
N PHE A 540 28.89 16.28 -5.13
CA PHE A 540 28.34 16.16 -3.77
C PHE A 540 29.38 15.73 -2.72
N ILE A 541 30.61 15.41 -3.15
CA ILE A 541 31.70 14.89 -2.28
C ILE A 541 32.70 15.97 -1.86
N LEU A 542 32.76 17.13 -2.54
CA LEU A 542 33.67 18.21 -2.17
C LEU A 542 32.94 19.30 -1.35
N PRO A 543 33.50 19.74 -0.20
CA PRO A 543 32.96 20.91 0.49
C PRO A 543 33.02 22.12 -0.44
N PRO A 544 32.07 23.07 -0.34
CA PRO A 544 32.05 24.23 -1.22
C PRO A 544 33.39 24.95 -1.12
N ARG A 545 34.10 25.07 -2.25
CA ARG A 545 35.27 25.94 -2.33
C ARG A 545 34.82 27.31 -1.84
N ARG A 546 35.35 27.74 -0.69
CA ARG A 546 35.29 29.15 -0.27
C ARG A 546 35.80 29.95 -1.46
N LEU A 547 34.90 30.59 -2.18
CA LEU A 547 35.22 31.73 -3.01
C LEU A 547 35.84 32.76 -2.06
N LEU A 548 37.16 32.74 -1.98
CA LEU A 548 37.94 33.85 -1.46
C LEU A 548 37.50 35.06 -2.28
N SER A 549 36.60 35.87 -1.73
CA SER A 549 36.30 37.18 -2.30
C SER A 549 37.61 37.94 -2.28
N LYS A 550 38.25 38.09 -3.45
CA LYS A 550 39.26 39.12 -3.63
C LYS A 550 38.57 40.44 -3.33
N LYS A 551 38.83 41.00 -2.14
CA LYS A 551 38.57 42.40 -1.84
C LYS A 551 39.21 43.22 -2.97
N LYS A 552 38.39 43.75 -3.87
CA LYS A 552 38.80 44.86 -4.73
C LYS A 552 39.18 46.00 -3.79
N LYS A 553 40.46 46.34 -3.74
CA LYS A 553 40.92 47.63 -3.23
C LYS A 553 40.31 48.69 -4.15
N ASN A 554 39.42 49.51 -3.60
CA ASN A 554 39.05 50.78 -4.22
C ASN A 554 40.30 51.65 -4.27
N VAL A 555 40.76 51.96 -5.47
CA VAL A 555 41.61 53.11 -5.74
C VAL A 555 40.65 54.23 -6.13
N THR A 556 40.40 55.14 -5.20
CA THR A 556 39.87 56.46 -5.51
C THR A 556 41.05 57.33 -5.91
N ALA A 557 41.03 57.82 -7.15
CA ALA A 557 41.81 58.99 -7.55
C ALA A 557 40.96 60.22 -7.26
N ASP A 558 41.48 61.11 -6.42
CA ASP A 558 41.32 62.56 -6.44
C ASP A 558 42.28 63.15 -5.40
N GLY A 559 43.29 63.89 -5.89
CA GLY A 559 44.35 64.54 -5.09
C GLY A 559 45.74 64.25 -5.60
#